data_AF-A0A7K2MR64-F1
#
_entry.id   AF-A0A7K2MR64-F1
#
_cell.length_a   1.000
_cell.length_b   1.000
_cell.length_c   1.000
_cell.angle_alpha   90.00
_cell.angle_beta   90.00
_cell.angle_gamma   90.00
#
_symmetry.space_group_name_H-M   'P 1'
#
loop_
_entity.id
_entity.type
_entity.pdbx_description
1 polymer ?
#
loop_
_entity_poly.entity_id
_entity_poly.type
_entity_poly.pdbx_seq_one_letter_code
_entity_poly.pdbx_strand_id
1 'polypeptide(L)'
;DYLVTAAITADATSGGKIDAADYAGAAQYVDWYNPMTYDFFGAWDATGPTAPHSPLTSYSGIPKEGFHTSATIAKLKGLGIPSSKLLLGLGFYGRGWTGVSQTEPGGTATGPAKGTYENGIEDYKVLKTSCPATGTVGGTAYAKCGDDWWSYDTPQTIATKMAYKNEQGLGGTFFWELSGDTANGELIKAID
;
A
#
# COMPACT_ATOMS: atom_id res chain seq x y z
N ASP A 1 3.64 26.92 18.17
CA ASP A 1 2.89 25.86 17.48
C ASP A 1 3.86 24.81 16.99
N TYR A 2 3.78 23.60 17.55
CA TYR A 2 4.55 22.44 17.12
C TYR A 2 3.60 21.47 16.43
N LEU A 3 4.11 20.75 15.41
CA LEU A 3 3.34 19.70 14.76
C LEU A 3 3.29 18.44 15.63
N VAL A 4 2.11 17.86 15.78
CA VAL A 4 1.86 16.56 16.41
C VAL A 4 1.09 15.70 15.43
N THR A 5 1.69 14.61 14.98
CA THR A 5 1.09 13.71 13.99
C THR A 5 1.20 12.27 14.46
N ALA A 6 0.43 11.36 13.88
CA ALA A 6 0.53 9.94 14.19
C ALA A 6 0.36 9.07 12.94
N ALA A 7 1.27 8.11 12.76
CA ALA A 7 1.04 7.01 11.83
C ALA A 7 0.10 5.99 12.47
N ILE A 8 -0.89 5.53 11.72
CA ILE A 8 -1.95 4.65 12.22
C ILE A 8 -2.16 3.45 11.31
N THR A 9 -2.80 2.43 11.84
CA THR A 9 -3.15 1.23 11.07
C THR A 9 -4.11 1.52 9.92
N ALA A 10 -4.06 0.69 8.88
CA ALA A 10 -5.02 0.67 7.79
C ALA A 10 -6.01 -0.52 7.87
N ASP A 11 -6.07 -1.24 9.00
CA ASP A 11 -6.99 -2.37 9.15
C ASP A 11 -8.45 -1.88 9.34
N ALA A 12 -9.18 -1.86 8.24
CA ALA A 12 -10.57 -1.44 8.18
C ALA A 12 -11.59 -2.55 8.46
N THR A 13 -11.16 -3.77 8.76
CA THR A 13 -12.09 -4.89 8.96
C THR A 13 -12.97 -4.69 10.18
N SER A 14 -14.13 -5.35 10.21
CA SER A 14 -15.02 -5.32 11.38
C SER A 14 -14.33 -5.97 12.58
N GLY A 15 -14.20 -5.24 13.69
CA GLY A 15 -13.41 -5.66 14.85
C GLY A 15 -11.89 -5.58 14.63
N GLY A 16 -11.46 -4.95 13.53
CA GLY A 16 -10.05 -4.74 13.19
C GLY A 16 -9.38 -3.65 14.03
N LYS A 17 -8.10 -3.38 13.76
CA LYS A 17 -7.30 -2.46 14.59
C LYS A 17 -7.85 -1.03 14.65
N ILE A 18 -8.53 -0.55 13.60
CA ILE A 18 -9.19 0.77 13.65
C ILE A 18 -10.29 0.81 14.72
N ASP A 19 -11.01 -0.29 14.96
CA ASP A 19 -12.09 -0.36 15.96
C ASP A 19 -11.57 -0.47 17.40
N ALA A 20 -10.29 -0.78 17.58
CA ALA A 20 -9.69 -1.03 18.88
C ALA A 20 -9.28 0.26 19.63
N ALA A 21 -9.40 1.43 19.00
CA ALA A 21 -9.01 2.71 19.58
C ALA A 21 -9.90 3.87 19.11
N ASP A 22 -10.04 4.90 19.95
CA ASP A 22 -10.81 6.10 19.65
C ASP A 22 -10.00 7.13 18.81
N TYR A 23 -9.80 6.81 17.53
CA TYR A 23 -9.12 7.70 16.59
C TYR A 23 -9.89 9.01 16.36
N ALA A 24 -11.22 9.00 16.48
CA ALA A 24 -12.07 10.17 16.32
C ALA A 24 -11.87 11.17 17.47
N GLY A 25 -11.92 10.70 18.72
CA GLY A 25 -11.62 11.50 19.90
C GLY A 25 -10.20 12.04 19.87
N ALA A 26 -9.22 11.24 19.43
CA ALA A 26 -7.83 11.68 19.31
C ALA A 26 -7.57 12.69 18.17
N ALA A 27 -8.43 12.74 17.14
CA ALA A 27 -8.24 13.58 15.96
C ALA A 27 -8.23 15.09 16.27
N GLN A 28 -8.74 15.53 17.42
CA GLN A 28 -8.69 16.92 17.83
C GLN A 28 -7.27 17.36 18.30
N TYR A 29 -6.39 16.42 18.64
CA TYR A 29 -5.06 16.70 19.21
C TYR A 29 -3.92 16.57 18.20
N VAL A 30 -4.12 15.87 17.09
CA VAL A 30 -3.12 15.72 16.02
C VAL A 30 -3.41 16.68 14.88
N ASP A 31 -2.39 17.18 14.21
CA ASP A 31 -2.54 17.95 12.97
C ASP A 31 -3.09 17.05 11.86
N TRP A 32 -2.54 15.84 11.72
CA TRP A 32 -3.02 14.81 10.80
C TRP A 32 -2.59 13.40 11.22
N TYR A 33 -3.24 12.41 10.60
CA TYR A 33 -2.87 11.00 10.62
C TYR A 33 -2.20 10.58 9.31
N ASN A 34 -1.29 9.62 9.43
CA ASN A 34 -0.68 8.88 8.33
C ASN A 34 -1.18 7.42 8.36
N PRO A 35 -2.41 7.11 7.88
CA PRO A 35 -2.83 5.73 7.69
C PRO A 35 -1.85 4.97 6.80
N MET A 36 -1.25 3.90 7.32
CA MET A 36 -0.26 3.09 6.61
C MET A 36 -0.94 2.17 5.58
N THR A 37 -1.45 2.75 4.50
CA THR A 37 -2.23 2.09 3.43
C THR A 37 -1.36 1.29 2.45
N TYR A 38 -0.47 0.50 3.02
CA TYR A 38 0.41 -0.48 2.39
C TYR A 38 0.55 -1.65 3.37
N ASP A 39 1.21 -2.72 2.96
CA ASP A 39 1.40 -3.92 3.79
C ASP A 39 0.09 -4.61 4.20
N PHE A 40 -0.92 -4.50 3.35
CA PHE A 40 -2.14 -5.28 3.49
C PHE A 40 -1.88 -6.77 3.32
N PHE A 41 -1.02 -7.14 2.37
CA PHE A 41 -0.65 -8.53 2.06
C PHE A 41 0.86 -8.63 1.86
N GLY A 42 1.44 -9.78 2.17
CA GLY A 42 2.88 -9.97 2.12
C GLY A 42 3.30 -11.40 2.44
N ALA A 43 4.56 -11.71 2.22
CA ALA A 43 5.07 -13.08 2.29
C ALA A 43 5.24 -13.65 3.71
N TRP A 44 4.69 -12.97 4.73
CA TRP A 44 4.37 -13.62 6.01
C TRP A 44 3.35 -14.75 5.82
N ASP A 45 2.43 -14.61 4.85
CA ASP A 45 1.61 -15.69 4.33
C ASP A 45 2.38 -16.41 3.22
N ALA A 46 3.39 -17.18 3.62
CA ALA A 46 4.47 -17.66 2.75
C ALA A 46 3.99 -18.49 1.53
N THR A 47 2.90 -19.25 1.67
CA THR A 47 2.33 -20.06 0.59
C THR A 47 1.30 -19.31 -0.27
N GLY A 48 1.15 -18.01 -0.05
CA GLY A 48 0.14 -17.17 -0.67
C GLY A 48 -1.22 -17.25 0.05
N PRO A 49 -2.31 -16.84 -0.62
CA PRO A 49 -2.35 -16.40 -2.02
C PRO A 49 -1.52 -15.12 -2.27
N THR A 50 -0.89 -15.02 -3.44
CA THR A 50 -0.23 -13.77 -3.86
C THR A 50 -1.26 -12.65 -3.97
N ALA A 51 -0.93 -11.47 -3.45
CA ALA A 51 -1.82 -10.32 -3.50
C ALA A 51 -1.03 -9.01 -3.45
N PRO A 52 -1.53 -7.94 -4.09
CA PRO A 52 -0.92 -6.63 -3.99
C PRO A 52 -0.86 -6.13 -2.56
N HIS A 53 0.27 -5.59 -2.11
CA HIS A 53 0.40 -5.11 -0.72
C HIS A 53 -0.23 -3.74 -0.46
N SER A 54 -0.46 -2.93 -1.52
CA SER A 54 -1.07 -1.60 -1.40
C SER A 54 -2.18 -1.38 -2.45
N PRO A 55 -3.26 -2.19 -2.46
CA PRO A 55 -4.37 -1.97 -3.37
C PRO A 55 -5.15 -0.71 -2.95
N LEU A 56 -5.45 0.14 -3.92
CA LEU A 56 -6.34 1.28 -3.77
C LEU A 56 -7.78 0.83 -3.48
N THR A 57 -8.28 -0.14 -4.25
CA THR A 57 -9.65 -0.66 -4.15
C THR A 57 -9.68 -2.18 -3.99
N SER A 58 -10.83 -2.72 -3.56
CA SER A 58 -11.11 -4.15 -3.68
C SER A 58 -11.03 -4.61 -5.14
N TYR A 59 -10.87 -5.92 -5.35
CA TYR A 59 -10.85 -6.59 -6.63
C TYR A 59 -11.35 -8.03 -6.48
N SER A 60 -11.79 -8.64 -7.57
CA SER A 60 -12.28 -10.02 -7.56
C SER A 60 -11.19 -10.96 -7.06
N GLY A 61 -11.47 -11.73 -6.00
CA GLY A 61 -10.52 -12.67 -5.41
C GLY A 61 -9.53 -12.06 -4.41
N ILE A 62 -9.77 -10.84 -3.92
CA ILE A 62 -8.97 -10.29 -2.81
C ILE A 62 -9.00 -11.25 -1.60
N PRO A 63 -7.85 -11.61 -1.00
CA PRO A 63 -7.84 -12.64 0.05
C PRO A 63 -8.54 -12.22 1.35
N LYS A 64 -8.59 -10.91 1.61
CA LYS A 64 -9.21 -10.33 2.79
C LYS A 64 -10.00 -9.09 2.42
N GLU A 65 -11.31 -9.15 2.57
CA GLU A 65 -12.17 -7.98 2.36
C GLU A 65 -11.81 -6.85 3.32
N GLY A 66 -11.90 -5.61 2.84
CA GLY A 66 -11.53 -4.41 3.59
C GLY A 66 -10.03 -4.13 3.72
N PHE A 67 -9.16 -5.00 3.20
CA PHE A 67 -7.70 -4.78 3.15
C PHE A 67 -7.29 -4.03 1.87
N HIS A 68 -7.81 -2.81 1.74
CA HIS A 68 -7.45 -1.87 0.69
C HIS A 68 -7.63 -0.42 1.17
N THR A 69 -6.92 0.50 0.53
CA THR A 69 -6.89 1.92 0.89
C THR A 69 -8.28 2.53 1.00
N SER A 70 -9.16 2.29 0.03
CA SER A 70 -10.47 2.94 0.01
C SER A 70 -11.38 2.53 1.17
N ALA A 71 -11.27 1.29 1.67
CA ALA A 71 -11.98 0.87 2.88
C ALA A 71 -11.43 1.56 4.13
N THR A 72 -10.10 1.71 4.21
CA THR A 72 -9.43 2.43 5.30
C THR A 72 -9.92 3.88 5.39
N ILE A 73 -9.86 4.60 4.26
CA ILE A 73 -10.26 6.00 4.20
C ILE A 73 -11.76 6.15 4.47
N ALA A 74 -12.60 5.28 3.90
CA ALA A 74 -14.04 5.29 4.16
C ALA A 74 -14.36 5.07 5.64
N LYS A 75 -13.68 4.12 6.30
CA LYS A 75 -13.89 3.84 7.73
C LYS A 75 -13.48 5.02 8.61
N LEU A 76 -12.28 5.57 8.42
CA LEU A 76 -11.81 6.72 9.21
C LEU A 76 -12.71 7.95 9.05
N LYS A 77 -13.17 8.23 7.82
CA LYS A 77 -14.17 9.28 7.56
C LYS A 77 -15.52 8.96 8.21
N GLY A 78 -15.94 7.69 8.18
CA GLY A 78 -17.17 7.21 8.83
C GLY A 78 -17.17 7.37 10.35
N LEU A 79 -16.00 7.38 10.98
CA LEU A 79 -15.83 7.71 12.41
C LEU A 79 -15.90 9.22 12.69
N GLY A 80 -16.01 10.06 11.67
CA GLY A 80 -16.09 11.52 11.80
C GLY A 80 -14.75 12.26 11.74
N ILE A 81 -13.65 11.57 11.38
CA ILE A 81 -12.34 12.22 11.20
C ILE A 81 -12.38 13.07 9.92
N PRO A 82 -12.04 14.38 9.98
CA PRO A 82 -12.02 15.23 8.79
C PRO A 82 -11.05 14.69 7.73
N SER A 83 -11.48 14.63 6.46
CA SER A 83 -10.62 14.18 5.35
C SER A 83 -9.30 14.93 5.28
N SER A 84 -9.30 16.23 5.56
CA SER A 84 -8.10 17.08 5.56
C SER A 84 -7.05 16.69 6.61
N LYS A 85 -7.40 15.84 7.59
CA LYS A 85 -6.47 15.27 8.57
C LYS A 85 -5.97 13.88 8.20
N LEU A 86 -6.27 13.36 7.01
CA LEU A 86 -5.82 12.03 6.57
C LEU A 86 -4.81 12.20 5.44
N LEU A 87 -3.62 11.61 5.57
CA LEU A 87 -2.64 11.54 4.48
C LEU A 87 -2.62 10.14 3.86
N LEU A 88 -2.74 10.06 2.54
CA LEU A 88 -2.66 8.80 1.82
C LEU A 88 -1.24 8.20 1.91
N GLY A 89 -1.09 6.92 2.26
CA GLY A 89 0.22 6.26 2.35
C GLY A 89 0.63 5.52 1.09
N LEU A 90 1.89 5.68 0.68
CA LEU A 90 2.54 4.99 -0.44
C LEU A 90 3.77 4.21 0.01
N GLY A 91 3.93 2.98 -0.50
CA GLY A 91 5.14 2.18 -0.29
C GLY A 91 6.10 2.32 -1.46
N PHE A 92 7.32 2.79 -1.23
CA PHE A 92 8.40 2.88 -2.24
C PHE A 92 9.21 1.58 -2.33
N TYR A 93 8.53 0.46 -2.17
CA TYR A 93 9.05 -0.90 -2.20
C TYR A 93 7.93 -1.83 -2.66
N GLY A 94 8.28 -3.06 -3.01
CA GLY A 94 7.32 -4.11 -3.26
C GLY A 94 7.36 -5.20 -2.22
N ARG A 95 6.27 -5.98 -2.17
CA ARG A 95 6.24 -7.29 -1.51
C ARG A 95 6.07 -8.40 -2.52
N GLY A 96 6.76 -9.51 -2.28
CA GLY A 96 6.84 -10.57 -3.29
C GLY A 96 7.02 -11.99 -2.75
N TRP A 97 6.64 -12.93 -3.60
CA TRP A 97 6.68 -14.37 -3.39
C TRP A 97 7.43 -15.05 -4.53
N THR A 98 7.97 -16.25 -4.28
CA THR A 98 8.64 -17.08 -5.28
C THR A 98 7.98 -18.44 -5.46
N GLY A 99 8.29 -19.12 -6.55
CA GLY A 99 7.65 -20.38 -6.96
C GLY A 99 6.19 -20.18 -7.38
N VAL A 100 5.87 -19.01 -7.94
CA VAL A 100 4.54 -18.66 -8.42
C VAL A 100 4.42 -19.03 -9.89
N SER A 101 3.37 -19.75 -10.27
CA SER A 101 3.17 -20.23 -11.66
C SER A 101 2.31 -19.30 -12.52
N GLN A 102 1.35 -18.60 -11.94
CA GLN A 102 0.44 -17.70 -12.67
C GLN A 102 0.89 -16.24 -12.65
N THR A 103 0.49 -15.48 -13.66
CA THR A 103 0.84 -14.05 -13.81
C THR A 103 0.00 -13.14 -12.93
N GLU A 104 -1.32 -13.35 -12.89
CA GLU A 104 -2.26 -12.56 -12.09
C GLU A 104 -2.17 -12.91 -10.59
N PRO A 105 -2.53 -12.00 -9.66
CA PRO A 105 -2.63 -12.33 -8.24
C PRO A 105 -3.61 -13.48 -7.96
N GLY A 106 -3.47 -14.07 -6.77
CA GLY A 106 -4.34 -15.14 -6.25
C GLY A 106 -3.72 -16.54 -6.31
N GLY A 107 -2.55 -16.67 -6.91
CA GLY A 107 -1.82 -17.93 -7.02
C GLY A 107 -1.16 -18.36 -5.71
N THR A 108 -0.77 -19.63 -5.63
CA THR A 108 0.06 -20.13 -4.54
C THR A 108 1.53 -19.79 -4.77
N ALA A 109 2.30 -19.87 -3.69
CA ALA A 109 3.74 -19.65 -3.68
C ALA A 109 4.46 -20.72 -2.86
N THR A 110 5.77 -20.79 -2.99
CA THR A 110 6.64 -21.66 -2.17
C THR A 110 7.27 -20.92 -1.00
N GLY A 111 7.26 -19.59 -1.02
CA GLY A 111 7.83 -18.76 0.04
C GLY A 111 8.03 -17.30 -0.38
N PRO A 112 8.68 -16.49 0.47
CA PRO A 112 9.05 -15.13 0.16
C PRO A 112 10.06 -15.07 -1.00
N ALA A 113 9.87 -14.13 -1.92
CA ALA A 113 10.86 -13.85 -2.95
C ALA A 113 12.16 -13.31 -2.31
N LYS A 114 13.29 -13.47 -2.99
CA LYS A 114 14.55 -12.96 -2.46
C LYS A 114 14.59 -11.44 -2.58
N GLY A 115 14.79 -10.75 -1.45
CA GLY A 115 15.05 -9.31 -1.42
C GLY A 115 16.49 -8.99 -1.07
N THR A 116 16.92 -7.75 -1.32
CA THR A 116 18.27 -7.28 -1.01
C THR A 116 18.56 -7.25 0.49
N TYR A 117 17.60 -6.76 1.29
CA TYR A 117 17.76 -6.55 2.73
C TYR A 117 16.95 -7.55 3.57
N GLU A 118 15.77 -7.93 3.08
CA GLU A 118 14.86 -8.88 3.73
C GLU A 118 14.11 -9.68 2.66
N ASN A 119 13.94 -10.98 2.87
CA ASN A 119 13.15 -11.79 1.94
C ASN A 119 11.68 -11.32 1.95
N GLY A 120 11.12 -11.19 0.75
CA GLY A 120 9.74 -10.78 0.52
C GLY A 120 9.56 -9.26 0.43
N ILE A 121 10.64 -8.47 0.48
CA ILE A 121 10.64 -7.01 0.35
C ILE A 121 11.77 -6.58 -0.58
N GLU A 122 11.49 -5.68 -1.53
CA GLU A 122 12.54 -5.10 -2.36
C GLU A 122 12.22 -3.65 -2.75
N ASP A 123 13.26 -2.81 -2.82
CA ASP A 123 13.12 -1.39 -3.16
C ASP A 123 12.58 -1.21 -4.59
N TYR A 124 11.74 -0.19 -4.79
CA TYR A 124 11.23 0.13 -6.13
C TYR A 124 12.37 0.39 -7.15
N LYS A 125 13.43 1.09 -6.73
CA LYS A 125 14.60 1.37 -7.58
C LYS A 125 15.29 0.12 -8.12
N VAL A 126 15.12 -1.03 -7.46
CA VAL A 126 15.59 -2.34 -7.92
C VAL A 126 14.52 -3.01 -8.79
N LEU A 127 13.29 -3.11 -8.27
CA LEU A 127 12.18 -3.81 -8.92
C LEU A 127 11.85 -3.25 -10.30
N LYS A 128 11.96 -1.93 -10.52
CA LYS A 128 11.69 -1.31 -11.83
C LYS A 128 12.50 -1.91 -12.98
N THR A 129 13.64 -2.53 -12.68
CA THR A 129 14.51 -3.17 -13.68
C THR A 129 14.59 -4.68 -13.51
N SER A 130 14.68 -5.19 -12.27
CA SER A 130 14.80 -6.64 -12.03
C SER A 130 13.51 -7.41 -12.26
N CYS A 131 12.35 -6.79 -12.01
CA CYS A 131 11.03 -7.38 -12.19
C CYS A 131 10.00 -6.33 -12.64
N PRO A 132 10.09 -5.82 -13.89
CA PRO A 132 9.22 -4.75 -14.35
C PRO A 132 7.74 -5.12 -14.30
N ALA A 133 6.88 -4.15 -14.02
CA ALA A 133 5.44 -4.34 -13.90
C ALA A 133 4.84 -4.95 -15.17
N THR A 134 4.06 -6.01 -15.00
CA THR A 134 3.41 -6.76 -16.09
C THR A 134 1.92 -6.50 -16.17
N GLY A 135 1.31 -5.93 -15.13
CA GLY A 135 -0.09 -5.56 -15.11
C GLY A 135 -0.48 -4.75 -13.87
N THR A 136 -1.77 -4.42 -13.79
CA THR A 136 -2.35 -3.65 -12.68
C THR A 136 -3.63 -4.30 -12.18
N VAL A 137 -3.90 -4.15 -10.88
CA VAL A 137 -5.10 -4.67 -10.21
C VAL A 137 -5.39 -3.84 -8.98
N GLY A 138 -6.66 -3.56 -8.70
CA GLY A 138 -7.05 -2.78 -7.52
C GLY A 138 -6.38 -1.41 -7.41
N GLY A 139 -5.96 -0.80 -8.53
CA GLY A 139 -5.29 0.50 -8.56
C GLY A 139 -3.80 0.51 -8.14
N THR A 140 -3.14 -0.65 -8.11
CA THR A 140 -1.67 -0.76 -7.97
C THR A 140 -1.11 -1.73 -9.02
N ALA A 141 0.22 -1.86 -9.09
CA ALA A 141 0.88 -2.70 -10.08
C ALA A 141 1.30 -4.05 -9.48
N TYR A 142 1.45 -5.04 -10.37
CA TYR A 142 2.13 -6.28 -10.07
C TYR A 142 3.06 -6.66 -11.22
N ALA A 143 4.01 -7.54 -10.93
CA ALA A 143 5.03 -8.02 -11.84
C ALA A 143 5.22 -9.52 -11.68
N LYS A 144 5.26 -10.26 -12.79
CA LYS A 144 5.73 -11.65 -12.85
C LYS A 144 7.06 -11.71 -13.60
N CYS A 145 8.09 -12.25 -12.98
CA CYS A 145 9.42 -12.40 -13.59
C CYS A 145 10.05 -13.74 -13.19
N GLY A 146 10.23 -14.66 -14.14
CA GLY A 146 10.65 -16.02 -13.83
C GLY A 146 9.66 -16.69 -12.87
N ASP A 147 10.13 -17.15 -11.72
CA ASP A 147 9.32 -17.76 -10.66
C ASP A 147 8.80 -16.77 -9.61
N ASP A 148 9.29 -15.52 -9.65
CA ASP A 148 8.91 -14.48 -8.68
C ASP A 148 7.65 -13.73 -9.12
N TRP A 149 6.91 -13.26 -8.12
CA TRP A 149 5.76 -12.38 -8.26
C TRP A 149 5.89 -11.25 -7.25
N TRP A 150 5.80 -10.01 -7.70
CA TRP A 150 5.93 -8.80 -6.88
C TRP A 150 4.74 -7.87 -7.08
N SER A 151 4.38 -7.11 -6.06
CA SER A 151 3.50 -5.96 -6.21
C SER A 151 4.08 -4.75 -5.51
N TYR A 152 4.00 -3.61 -6.17
CA TYR A 152 4.56 -2.32 -5.78
C TYR A 152 3.84 -1.20 -6.56
N ASP A 153 4.00 0.05 -6.11
CA ASP A 153 3.49 1.21 -6.85
C ASP A 153 4.49 1.70 -7.91
N THR A 154 3.95 2.20 -9.02
CA THR A 154 4.70 2.86 -10.11
C THR A 154 4.26 4.32 -10.24
N PRO A 155 4.97 5.17 -10.99
CA PRO A 155 4.51 6.54 -11.26
C PRO A 155 3.06 6.60 -11.80
N GLN A 156 2.66 5.63 -12.62
CA GLN A 156 1.31 5.55 -13.18
C GLN A 156 0.25 5.21 -12.11
N THR A 157 0.54 4.26 -11.21
CA THR A 157 -0.43 3.90 -10.15
C THR A 157 -0.46 4.95 -9.05
N ILE A 158 0.67 5.60 -8.75
CA ILE A 158 0.70 6.77 -7.86
C ILE A 158 -0.19 7.89 -8.41
N ALA A 159 -0.12 8.21 -9.71
CA ALA A 159 -0.99 9.23 -10.30
C ALA A 159 -2.48 8.90 -10.13
N THR A 160 -2.85 7.61 -10.25
CA THR A 160 -4.23 7.15 -9.99
C THR A 160 -4.61 7.32 -8.51
N LYS A 161 -3.69 7.00 -7.60
CA LYS A 161 -3.88 7.22 -6.16
C LYS A 161 -3.96 8.72 -5.81
N MET A 162 -3.24 9.59 -6.50
CA MET A 162 -3.32 11.05 -6.31
C MET A 162 -4.67 11.61 -6.79
N ALA A 163 -5.19 11.10 -7.90
CA ALA A 163 -6.55 11.43 -8.33
C ALA A 163 -7.60 11.05 -7.27
N TYR A 164 -7.50 9.83 -6.70
CA TYR A 164 -8.36 9.41 -5.59
C TYR A 164 -8.20 10.28 -4.34
N LYS A 165 -6.96 10.62 -3.96
CA LYS A 165 -6.65 11.52 -2.84
C LYS A 165 -7.39 12.85 -2.99
N ASN A 166 -7.36 13.41 -4.21
CA ASN A 166 -8.00 14.69 -4.51
C ASN A 166 -9.53 14.57 -4.50
N GLU A 167 -10.08 13.51 -5.10
CA GLU A 167 -11.52 13.22 -5.08
C GLU A 167 -12.07 13.07 -3.66
N GLN A 168 -11.31 12.44 -2.76
CA GLN A 168 -11.70 12.22 -1.37
C GLN A 168 -11.47 13.43 -0.45
N GLY A 169 -10.83 14.49 -0.96
CA GLY A 169 -10.46 15.69 -0.22
C GLY A 169 -9.46 15.42 0.91
N LEU A 170 -8.53 14.48 0.72
CA LEU A 170 -7.56 14.15 1.76
C LEU A 170 -6.50 15.25 1.92
N GLY A 171 -5.94 15.37 3.12
CA GLY A 171 -4.98 16.43 3.48
C GLY A 171 -3.68 16.40 2.69
N GLY A 172 -3.31 15.23 2.15
CA GLY A 172 -2.05 15.05 1.44
C GLY A 172 -1.71 13.58 1.26
N THR A 173 -0.43 13.33 1.06
CA THR A 173 0.16 12.02 0.84
C THR A 173 1.47 11.93 1.61
N PHE A 174 1.81 10.75 2.10
CA PHE A 174 3.14 10.44 2.62
C PHE A 174 3.65 9.13 1.99
N PHE A 175 4.94 8.88 2.10
CA PHE A 175 5.59 7.70 1.53
C PHE A 175 6.48 7.00 2.56
N TRP A 176 6.68 5.70 2.38
CA TRP A 176 7.55 4.83 3.16
C TRP A 176 8.37 3.95 2.21
N GLU A 177 9.69 4.05 2.12
CA GLU A 177 10.53 5.13 2.62
C GLU A 177 11.40 5.71 1.49
N LEU A 178 11.98 6.89 1.73
CA LEU A 178 12.61 7.70 0.67
C LEU A 178 13.68 6.94 -0.11
N SER A 179 14.45 6.08 0.57
CA SER A 179 15.55 5.33 -0.05
C SER A 179 15.10 4.29 -1.06
N GLY A 180 13.82 3.92 -1.09
CA GLY A 180 13.27 2.99 -2.07
C GLY A 180 13.08 3.61 -3.46
N ASP A 181 13.02 4.94 -3.55
CA ASP A 181 12.88 5.67 -4.82
C ASP A 181 14.18 5.64 -5.64
N THR A 182 14.06 5.95 -6.93
CA THR A 182 15.18 6.09 -7.85
C THR A 182 15.99 7.36 -7.57
N ALA A 183 17.24 7.40 -8.05
CA ALA A 183 18.11 8.56 -7.87
C ALA A 183 17.56 9.87 -8.49
N ASN A 184 16.69 9.76 -9.51
CA ASN A 184 15.99 10.90 -10.10
C ASN A 184 14.64 11.22 -9.44
N GLY A 185 14.25 10.49 -8.38
CA GLY A 185 13.04 10.71 -7.58
C GLY A 185 11.76 10.52 -8.39
N GLU A 186 11.63 9.43 -9.14
CA GLU A 186 10.48 9.28 -10.05
C GLU A 186 9.16 8.96 -9.34
N LEU A 187 9.19 8.27 -8.19
CA LEU A 187 7.99 8.07 -7.39
C LEU A 187 7.58 9.33 -6.65
N ILE A 188 8.53 10.04 -6.01
CA ILE A 188 8.21 11.29 -5.29
C ILE A 188 7.68 12.37 -6.24
N LYS A 189 8.20 12.46 -7.47
CA LYS A 189 7.69 13.38 -8.50
C LYS A 189 6.31 13.01 -9.02
N ALA A 190 5.86 11.77 -8.83
CA ALA A 190 4.51 11.36 -9.22
C ALA A 190 3.43 11.75 -8.20
N ILE A 191 3.82 12.29 -7.03
CA ILE A 191 2.90 12.71 -5.94
C ILE A 191 2.28 14.10 -6.18
N ASP A 192 2.68 14.81 -7.24
CA ASP A 192 2.18 16.16 -7.60
C ASP A 192 0.64 16.29 -7.71
#